data_AF-A0A7C4APH2-F1
#
_entry.id   AF-A0A7C4APH2-F1
#
_cell.length_a   1.000
_cell.length_b   1.000
_cell.length_c   1.000
_cell.angle_alpha   90.00
_cell.angle_beta   90.00
_cell.angle_gamma   90.00
#
_symmetry.space_group_name_H-M   'P 1'
#
loop_
_entity.id
_entity.type
_entity.pdbx_description
1 polymer ?
#
loop_
_entity_poly.entity_id
_entity_poly.type
_entity_poly.pdbx_seq_one_letter_code
_entity_poly.pdbx_strand_id
1 'polypeptide(L)' 'MVKHIVDPAKCRGCGKCIEQCGLELWILVDIGAGKKRAQVIDEAKDICHMCLSCHDACPEQAITIIEED' A
#
# COMPACT_ATOMS: atom_id res chain seq x y z
N MET A 1 -11.23 -5.54 11.36
CA MET A 1 -10.33 -4.41 10.99
C MET A 1 -9.75 -4.63 9.59
N VAL A 2 -9.43 -3.57 8.85
CA VAL A 2 -8.87 -3.72 7.49
C VAL A 2 -7.36 -3.90 7.54
N LYS A 3 -6.86 -4.96 6.92
CA LYS A 3 -5.43 -5.24 6.82
C LYS A 3 -4.89 -4.97 5.43
N HIS A 4 -3.74 -4.29 5.42
CA HIS A 4 -3.02 -3.86 4.22
C HIS A 4 -1.72 -4.65 4.13
N ILE A 5 -1.61 -5.52 3.13
CA ILE A 5 -0.46 -6.39 2.93
C ILE A 5 0.30 -5.91 1.69
N VAL A 6 1.62 -5.74 1.84
CA VAL A 6 2.54 -5.41 0.73
C VAL A 6 3.54 -6.55 0.56
N ASP A 7 3.51 -7.22 -0.58
CA ASP A 7 4.50 -8.24 -0.95
C ASP A 7 5.87 -7.57 -1.21
N PRO A 8 6.89 -7.82 -0.36
CA PRO A 8 8.20 -7.18 -0.49
C PRO A 8 8.99 -7.68 -1.70
N ALA A 9 8.69 -8.86 -2.26
CA ALA A 9 9.36 -9.38 -3.44
C ALA A 9 8.87 -8.71 -4.72
N LYS A 10 7.59 -8.31 -4.75
CA LYS A 10 6.95 -7.65 -5.89
C LYS A 10 7.02 -6.13 -5.85
N CYS A 11 6.90 -5.50 -4.67
CA CYS A 11 6.87 -4.05 -4.57
C CYS A 11 8.18 -3.43 -5.09
N ARG A 12 8.05 -2.43 -5.99
CA ARG A 12 9.17 -1.66 -6.53
C ARG A 12 9.22 -0.21 -6.03
N GLY A 13 8.34 0.15 -5.10
CA GLY A 13 8.29 1.50 -4.53
C GLY A 13 7.94 2.60 -5.55
N CYS A 14 7.10 2.28 -6.54
CA CYS A 14 6.77 3.20 -7.64
C CYS A 14 5.80 4.33 -7.29
N GLY A 15 5.14 4.28 -6.13
CA GLY A 15 4.28 5.38 -5.64
C GLY A 15 2.84 5.40 -6.16
N LYS A 16 2.44 4.55 -7.11
CA LYS A 16 1.05 4.55 -7.65
C LYS A 16 -0.05 4.36 -6.60
N CYS A 17 0.21 3.58 -5.55
CA CYS A 17 -0.73 3.44 -4.43
C CYS A 17 -0.97 4.75 -3.67
N ILE A 18 0.01 5.66 -3.63
CA ILE A 18 -0.09 6.99 -3.04
C ILE A 18 -0.95 7.87 -3.94
N GLU A 19 -0.66 7.88 -5.25
CA GLU A 19 -1.40 8.69 -6.24
C GLU A 19 -2.90 8.34 -6.29
N GLN A 20 -3.24 7.07 -6.09
CA GLN A 20 -4.61 6.57 -6.27
C GLN A 20 -5.40 6.48 -4.96
N CYS A 21 -4.74 6.53 -3.81
CA CYS A 21 -5.43 6.50 -2.54
C CYS A 21 -5.83 7.90 -2.11
N GLY A 22 -7.09 8.28 -2.38
CA GLY A 22 -7.65 9.57 -1.95
C GLY A 22 -7.77 9.77 -0.43
N LEU A 23 -7.38 8.77 0.36
CA LEU A 23 -7.33 8.81 1.82
C LEU A 23 -5.88 8.92 2.36
N GLU A 24 -4.90 9.08 1.48
CA GLU A 24 -3.48 9.30 1.83
C GLU A 24 -2.89 8.22 2.76
N LEU A 25 -3.33 6.97 2.62
CA LEU A 25 -2.95 5.87 3.52
C LEU A 25 -1.52 5.35 3.32
N TRP A 26 -0.85 5.76 2.23
CA TRP A 26 0.39 5.13 1.77
C TRP A 26 1.56 6.09 1.79
N ILE A 27 2.72 5.60 2.20
CA ILE A 27 4.01 6.27 2.09
C ILE A 27 5.04 5.36 1.40
N LEU A 28 6.11 5.96 0.89
CA LEU A 28 7.30 5.23 0.46
C LEU A 28 8.36 5.28 1.55
N VAL A 29 8.80 4.11 2.00
CA VAL A 29 9.93 3.97 2.93
C VAL A 29 11.15 3.44 2.20
N ASP A 30 12.32 3.94 2.59
CA ASP A 30 13.61 3.43 2.12
C ASP A 30 13.86 2.06 2.76
N ILE A 31 14.20 1.07 1.95
CA ILE A 31 14.51 -0.30 2.39
C ILE A 31 15.99 -0.66 2.14
N GLY A 32 16.82 0.34 1.88
CA GLY A 32 18.24 0.21 1.57
C GLY A 32 18.52 -0.05 0.09
N ALA A 33 19.80 0.03 -0.27
CA ALA A 33 20.30 -0.24 -1.63
C ALA A 33 19.59 0.56 -2.74
N GLY A 34 19.17 1.80 -2.43
CA GLY A 34 18.44 2.67 -3.36
C GLY A 34 17.02 2.19 -3.70
N LYS A 35 16.48 1.23 -2.95
CA LYS A 35 15.14 0.69 -3.14
C LYS A 35 14.16 1.32 -2.14
N LYS A 36 12.93 1.49 -2.60
CA LYS A 36 11.80 1.93 -1.78
C LYS A 36 10.71 0.89 -1.76
N ARG A 37 9.85 0.93 -0.75
CA ARG A 37 8.68 0.08 -0.61
C ARG A 37 7.48 0.91 -0.15
N ALA A 38 6.29 0.55 -0.62
CA ALA A 38 5.06 1.10 -0.07
C ALA A 38 4.85 0.59 1.37
N GLN A 39 4.38 1.45 2.25
CA GLN A 39 3.97 1.11 3.61
C GLN A 39 2.68 1.87 3.93
N VAL A 40 1.76 1.21 4.64
CA VAL A 40 0.55 1.86 5.16
C VAL A 40 0.91 2.72 6.39
N ILE A 41 0.31 3.89 6.52
CA ILE A 41 0.43 4.75 7.70
C ILE A 41 -0.42 4.13 8.81
N ASP A 42 0.19 3.81 9.95
CA ASP A 42 -0.49 3.10 11.04
C ASP A 42 -1.63 3.91 11.66
N GLU A 43 -1.49 5.23 11.72
CA GLU A 43 -2.50 6.15 12.25
C GLU A 43 -3.70 6.35 11.31
N ALA A 44 -3.53 6.04 10.01
CA ALA A 44 -4.56 6.23 9.00
C ALA A 44 -5.18 4.91 8.52
N LYS A 45 -4.57 3.74 8.75
CA LYS A 45 -5.04 2.47 8.20
C LYS A 45 -6.51 2.14 8.52
N ASP A 46 -7.03 2.64 9.64
CA ASP A 46 -8.39 2.37 10.11
C ASP A 46 -9.48 3.10 9.31
N ILE A 47 -9.14 4.16 8.57
CA ILE A 47 -10.11 4.86 7.70
C ILE A 47 -10.26 4.19 6.33
N CYS A 48 -9.56 3.09 6.06
CA CYS A 48 -9.66 2.38 4.79
C CYS A 48 -11.07 1.81 4.56
N HIS A 49 -11.67 2.14 3.41
CA HIS A 49 -12.98 1.65 3.00
C HIS A 49 -12.93 0.48 2.00
N MET A 50 -11.77 -0.16 1.84
CA MET A 50 -11.59 -1.30 0.93
C MET A 50 -12.04 -1.04 -0.52
N CYS A 51 -11.82 0.17 -1.05
CA CYS A 51 -12.17 0.51 -2.44
C CYS A 51 -11.27 -0.18 -3.50
N LEU A 52 -10.20 -0.86 -3.06
CA LEU A 52 -9.23 -1.59 -3.89
C LEU A 52 -8.45 -0.76 -4.93
N SER A 53 -8.61 0.57 -4.97
CA SER A 53 -7.92 1.42 -5.95
C SER A 53 -6.39 1.30 -5.87
N CYS A 54 -5.82 1.13 -4.67
CA CYS A 54 -4.39 0.89 -4.49
C CYS A 54 -3.93 -0.49 -4.99
N HIS A 55 -4.80 -1.51 -4.92
CA HIS A 55 -4.55 -2.85 -5.46
C HIS A 55 -4.52 -2.80 -6.99
N ASP A 56 -5.56 -2.23 -7.61
CA ASP A 56 -5.69 -2.13 -9.07
C ASP A 56 -4.60 -1.26 -9.71
N ALA A 57 -4.19 -0.20 -9.01
CA ALA A 57 -3.14 0.70 -9.48
C ALA A 57 -1.73 0.10 -9.43
N CYS A 58 -1.52 -0.98 -8.67
CA CYS A 58 -0.20 -1.57 -8.48
C CYS A 58 0.20 -2.39 -9.72
N PRO A 59 1.19 -1.94 -10.51
CA PRO A 59 1.55 -2.64 -11.75
C PRO A 59 2.16 -4.03 -11.50
N GLU A 60 2.73 -4.23 -10.31
CA GLU A 60 3.34 -5.48 -9.87
C GLU A 60 2.35 -6.37 -9.10
N GLN A 61 1.11 -5.92 -8.90
CA GLN A 61 0.11 -6.58 -8.06
C GLN A 61 0.67 -6.97 -6.68
N ALA A 62 1.39 -6.05 -6.04
CA ALA A 62 2.07 -6.27 -4.77
C ALA A 62 1.20 -5.97 -3.54
N ILE A 63 0.00 -5.42 -3.71
CA ILE A 63 -0.87 -4.96 -2.62
C ILE A 63 -2.05 -5.91 -2.48
N THR A 64 -2.42 -6.27 -1.24
CA THR A 64 -3.63 -7.04 -0.93
C THR A 64 -4.33 -6.39 0.25
N ILE A 65 -5.65 -6.22 0.14
CA ILE A 65 -6.51 -5.65 1.18
C ILE A 65 -7.48 -6.75 1.63
N ILE A 66 -7.51 -7.06 2.93
CA ILE A 66 -8.41 -8.07 3.49
C ILE A 66 -9.15 -7.51 4.71
N GLU A 67 -10.35 -8.03 4.92
CA GLU A 67 -11.10 -7.87 6.16
C GLU A 67 -10.61 -8.93 7.15
N GLU A 68 -10.21 -8.52 8.35
CA GLU A 68 -9.95 -9.40 9.49
C GLU A 68 -11.06 -9.24 10.53
N ASP A 69 -11.57 -10.35 11.07
CA ASP A 69 -12.53 -10.38 12.18
C ASP A 69 -11.92 -9.85 13.50
#